data_AF-A0A6S6XIS4-F1
#
_entry.id   AF-A0A6S6XIS4-F1
#
_cell.length_a   1.000
_cell.length_b   1.000
_cell.length_c   1.000
_cell.angle_alpha   90.00
_cell.angle_beta   90.00
_cell.angle_gamma   90.00
#
_symmetry.space_group_name_H-M   'P 1'
#
loop_
_entity.id
_entity.type
_entity.pdbx_description
1 polymer ?
#
loop_
_entity_poly.entity_id
_entity_poly.type
_entity_poly.pdbx_seq_one_letter_code
_entity_poly.pdbx_strand_id
1 'polypeptide(L)'
;MKRLLHNRTALGIGSIILALVICLIVAPVISTASSRHVTVVRVTKEIKESTQIKKDMIQTVKIGGYNLPSNIVTDPDKVIGKYATATLQPGDNILDSKISAQAPNAYLSQLDGKQVALSVSIKNFAAGLSGKLMPGDIISFNVADYGDLKQTLAPAELRYVKLLAATNDTGVDNTTTASDKGKSKQEDMPSTLTVMVTPEQMQKLVDYDHNGQLHAGLVYRGTKENANRFLSVQAKYLKENGSGDENAE
;
A
#
# COMPACT_ATOMS: atom_id res chain seq x y z
N MET A 1 2.19 39.79 54.52
CA MET A 1 1.11 39.18 53.69
C MET A 1 -0.08 38.63 54.50
N LYS A 2 -0.46 39.18 55.68
CA LYS A 2 -1.58 38.65 56.50
C LYS A 2 -2.69 39.66 56.86
N ARG A 3 -2.84 40.77 56.11
CA ARG A 3 -3.92 41.76 56.34
C ARG A 3 -4.93 41.90 55.19
N LEU A 4 -4.68 41.30 54.02
CA LEU A 4 -5.61 41.32 52.87
C LEU A 4 -6.71 40.25 52.95
N LEU A 5 -6.53 39.19 53.76
CA LEU A 5 -7.45 38.05 53.88
C LEU A 5 -8.50 38.19 54.99
N HIS A 6 -8.48 39.28 55.77
CA HIS A 6 -9.39 39.46 56.92
C HIS A 6 -10.57 40.40 56.63
N ASN A 7 -10.57 41.08 55.47
CA ASN A 7 -11.59 42.06 55.14
C ASN A 7 -12.58 41.48 54.11
N ARG A 8 -13.79 41.13 54.56
CA ARG A 8 -14.83 40.45 53.75
C ARG A 8 -15.16 41.19 52.44
N THR A 9 -15.11 42.53 52.45
CA THR A 9 -15.36 43.37 51.27
C THR A 9 -14.18 43.37 50.28
N ALA A 10 -12.94 43.37 50.77
CA ALA A 10 -11.75 43.27 49.91
C ALA A 10 -11.68 41.91 49.20
N LEU A 11 -12.15 40.84 49.86
CA LEU A 11 -12.26 39.51 49.25
C LEU A 11 -13.30 39.48 48.13
N GLY A 12 -14.44 40.14 48.34
CA GLY A 12 -15.50 40.27 47.33
C GLY A 12 -15.05 41.07 46.10
N ILE A 13 -14.40 42.22 46.31
CA ILE A 13 -13.87 43.05 45.22
C ILE A 13 -12.76 42.30 44.45
N GLY A 14 -11.88 41.59 45.17
CA GLY A 14 -10.87 40.75 44.54
C GLY A 14 -11.46 39.64 43.67
N SER A 15 -12.55 39.01 44.11
CA SER A 15 -13.27 37.98 43.35
C SER A 15 -13.90 38.54 42.07
N ILE A 16 -14.52 39.72 42.14
CA ILE A 16 -15.12 40.39 40.96
C ILE A 16 -14.04 40.76 39.93
N ILE A 17 -12.92 41.31 40.39
CA ILE A 17 -11.80 41.64 39.50
C ILE A 17 -11.22 40.38 38.85
N LEU A 18 -11.06 39.30 39.62
CA LEU A 18 -10.58 38.02 39.09
C LEU A 18 -11.54 37.42 38.06
N ALA A 19 -12.86 37.48 38.31
CA ALA A 19 -13.88 37.03 37.36
C ALA A 19 -13.86 37.85 36.06
N LEU A 20 -13.69 39.18 36.15
CA LEU A 20 -13.57 40.05 34.99
C LEU A 20 -12.30 39.74 34.18
N VAL A 21 -11.17 39.49 34.83
CA VAL A 21 -9.92 39.09 34.17
C VAL A 21 -10.08 37.77 33.43
N ILE A 22 -10.71 36.77 34.05
CA ILE A 22 -10.96 35.48 33.40
C ILE A 22 -11.92 35.65 32.20
N CYS A 23 -12.98 36.43 32.36
CA CYS A 23 -13.99 36.61 31.31
C CYS A 23 -13.47 37.45 30.12
N LEU A 24 -12.68 38.50 30.37
CA LEU A 24 -12.20 39.41 29.34
C LEU A 24 -10.86 39.01 28.70
N ILE A 25 -10.05 38.19 29.38
CA ILE A 25 -8.74 37.76 28.84
C ILE A 25 -8.76 36.28 28.45
N VAL A 26 -9.19 35.40 29.34
CA VAL A 26 -9.09 33.94 29.11
C VAL A 26 -10.13 33.47 28.10
N ALA A 27 -11.39 33.90 28.22
CA ALA A 27 -12.44 33.51 27.28
C ALA A 27 -12.17 33.89 25.80
N PRO A 28 -11.72 35.12 25.46
CA PRO A 28 -11.37 35.45 24.07
C PRO A 28 -10.13 34.72 23.55
N VAL A 29 -9.17 34.39 24.41
CA VAL A 29 -8.01 33.57 24.01
C VAL A 29 -8.42 32.14 23.68
N ILE A 30 -9.37 31.57 24.42
CA ILE A 30 -9.90 30.21 24.14
C ILE A 30 -10.83 30.21 22.90
N SER A 31 -11.61 31.27 22.69
CA SER A 31 -12.47 31.38 21.49
C SER A 31 -11.66 31.61 20.20
N THR A 32 -10.55 32.35 20.28
CA THR A 32 -9.61 32.49 19.15
C THR A 32 -8.82 31.20 18.89
N ALA A 33 -8.53 30.39 19.93
CA ALA A 33 -7.95 29.06 19.74
C ALA A 33 -8.91 28.09 19.00
N SER A 34 -10.22 28.23 19.17
CA SER A 34 -11.25 27.43 18.47
C SER A 34 -11.52 27.89 17.02
N SER A 35 -11.04 29.08 16.62
CA SER A 35 -11.18 29.62 15.26
C SER A 35 -9.88 29.49 14.44
N ARG A 36 -9.01 28.53 14.77
CA ARG A 36 -7.89 28.16 13.91
C ARG A 36 -8.41 27.57 12.62
N HIS A 37 -8.58 28.42 11.62
CA HIS A 37 -8.87 27.99 10.27
C HIS A 37 -7.63 27.35 9.65
N VAL A 38 -7.79 26.19 9.04
CA VAL A 38 -6.75 25.49 8.30
C VAL A 38 -7.15 25.45 6.83
N THR A 39 -6.17 25.69 5.98
CA THR A 39 -6.30 25.58 4.53
C THR A 39 -6.05 24.13 4.12
N VAL A 40 -7.01 23.49 3.46
CA VAL A 40 -6.94 22.07 3.08
C VAL A 40 -7.23 21.90 1.59
N VAL A 41 -6.69 20.84 1.01
CA VAL A 41 -6.98 20.44 -0.37
C VAL A 41 -8.24 19.57 -0.38
N ARG A 42 -9.22 19.96 -1.18
CA ARG A 42 -10.52 19.32 -1.32
C ARG A 42 -10.81 18.96 -2.76
N VAL A 43 -11.48 17.84 -2.96
CA VAL A 43 -11.88 17.33 -4.27
C VAL A 43 -13.10 18.08 -4.81
N THR A 44 -13.08 18.45 -6.10
CA THR A 44 -14.17 19.17 -6.79
C THR A 44 -14.97 18.29 -7.75
N LYS A 45 -14.34 17.23 -8.27
CA LYS A 45 -14.91 16.26 -9.21
C LYS A 45 -14.60 14.86 -8.70
N GLU A 46 -15.43 13.88 -9.02
CA GLU A 46 -15.12 12.49 -8.68
C GLU A 46 -13.75 12.07 -9.24
N ILE A 47 -12.87 11.56 -8.38
CA ILE A 47 -11.58 10.99 -8.75
C ILE A 47 -11.65 9.51 -8.41
N LYS A 48 -11.76 8.67 -9.45
CA LYS A 48 -11.76 7.22 -9.25
C LYS A 48 -10.41 6.76 -8.72
N GLU A 49 -10.42 5.66 -7.98
CA GLU A 49 -9.20 4.93 -7.64
C GLU A 49 -8.32 4.75 -8.90
N SER A 50 -7.01 4.81 -8.72
CA SER A 50 -6.03 4.70 -9.81
C SER A 50 -5.95 5.88 -10.77
N THR A 51 -6.73 6.95 -10.55
CA THR A 51 -6.70 8.13 -11.42
C THR A 51 -5.62 9.11 -10.98
N GLN A 52 -4.89 9.67 -11.94
CA GLN A 52 -3.94 10.76 -11.68
C GLN A 52 -4.70 12.06 -11.36
N ILE A 53 -4.33 12.68 -10.24
CA ILE A 53 -4.98 13.89 -9.73
C ILE A 53 -4.44 15.10 -10.49
N LYS A 54 -5.36 15.83 -11.14
CA LYS A 54 -5.08 17.04 -11.91
C LYS A 54 -5.53 18.28 -11.15
N LYS A 55 -4.97 19.44 -11.53
CA LYS A 55 -5.26 20.73 -10.90
C LYS A 55 -6.75 21.12 -10.96
N ASP A 56 -7.48 20.70 -11.98
CA ASP A 56 -8.90 21.00 -12.18
C ASP A 56 -9.85 20.10 -11.37
N MET A 57 -9.32 19.05 -10.72
CA MET A 57 -10.08 18.10 -9.89
C MET A 57 -10.04 18.44 -8.41
N ILE A 58 -9.23 19.44 -8.02
CA ILE A 58 -9.01 19.83 -6.64
C ILE A 58 -9.16 21.34 -6.47
N GLN A 59 -9.42 21.75 -5.24
CA GLN A 59 -9.46 23.14 -4.83
C GLN A 59 -8.90 23.29 -3.42
N THR A 60 -8.44 24.48 -3.10
CA THR A 60 -7.97 24.83 -1.77
C THR A 60 -9.08 25.55 -1.03
N VAL A 61 -9.50 25.01 0.11
CA VAL A 61 -10.60 25.58 0.92
C VAL A 61 -10.14 25.83 2.35
N LYS A 62 -10.65 26.89 2.95
CA LYS A 62 -10.37 27.26 4.35
C LYS A 62 -11.49 26.72 5.24
N ILE A 63 -11.17 25.78 6.12
CA ILE A 63 -12.13 25.14 7.03
C ILE A 63 -11.70 25.28 8.49
N GLY A 64 -12.58 25.00 9.43
CA GLY A 64 -12.23 24.96 10.85
C GLY A 64 -11.22 23.84 11.13
N GLY A 65 -10.18 24.13 11.91
CA GLY A 65 -9.12 23.19 12.26
C GLY A 65 -9.49 22.19 13.37
N TYR A 66 -10.72 22.22 13.87
CA TYR A 66 -11.18 21.33 14.92
C TYR A 66 -11.42 19.92 14.36
N ASN A 67 -10.92 18.89 15.04
CA ASN A 67 -11.06 17.48 14.67
C ASN A 67 -10.58 17.12 13.24
N LEU A 68 -9.61 17.86 12.68
CA LEU A 68 -9.00 17.45 11.41
C LEU A 68 -8.04 16.27 11.62
N PRO A 69 -8.04 15.29 10.71
CA PRO A 69 -7.00 14.26 10.68
C PRO A 69 -5.61 14.90 10.56
N SER A 70 -4.62 14.35 11.26
CA SER A 70 -3.25 14.87 11.24
C SER A 70 -2.54 14.73 9.89
N ASN A 71 -3.01 13.82 9.05
CA ASN A 71 -2.48 13.53 7.71
C ASN A 71 -3.25 14.24 6.58
N ILE A 72 -3.97 15.32 6.90
CA ILE A 72 -4.68 16.12 5.90
C ILE A 72 -3.68 16.93 5.04
N VAL A 73 -3.90 16.91 3.73
CA VAL A 73 -3.03 17.64 2.80
C VAL A 73 -3.45 19.10 2.74
N THR A 74 -2.49 19.98 2.98
CA THR A 74 -2.68 21.45 2.96
C THR A 74 -2.12 22.11 1.70
N ASP A 75 -1.23 21.41 0.99
CA ASP A 75 -0.51 21.91 -0.18
C ASP A 75 -0.99 21.18 -1.45
N PRO A 76 -1.60 21.89 -2.42
CA PRO A 76 -2.06 21.27 -3.67
C PRO A 76 -0.93 20.70 -4.51
N ASP A 77 0.28 21.26 -4.45
CA ASP A 77 1.43 20.78 -5.24
C ASP A 77 1.91 19.41 -4.79
N LYS A 78 1.62 19.03 -3.54
CA LYS A 78 1.86 17.65 -3.03
C LYS A 78 0.86 16.64 -3.56
N VAL A 79 -0.22 17.06 -4.21
CA VAL A 79 -1.28 16.19 -4.71
C VAL A 79 -1.25 16.09 -6.23
N ILE A 80 -0.99 17.21 -6.90
CA ILE A 80 -1.01 17.27 -8.37
C ILE A 80 0.04 16.30 -8.94
N GLY A 81 -0.40 15.47 -9.88
CA GLY A 81 0.44 14.46 -10.54
C GLY A 81 0.56 13.13 -9.79
N LYS A 82 0.08 13.05 -8.53
CA LYS A 82 -0.06 11.79 -7.79
C LYS A 82 -1.31 11.02 -8.22
N TYR A 83 -1.42 9.78 -7.79
CA TYR A 83 -2.53 8.87 -8.08
C TYR A 83 -3.39 8.64 -6.84
N ALA A 84 -4.71 8.61 -7.02
CA ALA A 84 -5.63 8.28 -5.94
C ALA A 84 -5.56 6.79 -5.58
N THR A 85 -5.42 6.47 -4.30
CA THR A 85 -5.40 5.07 -3.80
C THR A 85 -6.80 4.54 -3.44
N ALA A 86 -7.82 5.40 -3.53
CA ALA A 86 -9.22 5.06 -3.36
C ALA A 86 -10.06 6.06 -4.16
N THR A 87 -11.31 5.71 -4.44
CA THR A 87 -12.24 6.67 -5.06
C THR A 87 -12.54 7.83 -4.08
N LEU A 88 -12.35 9.06 -4.55
CA LEU A 88 -12.62 10.29 -3.83
C LEU A 88 -13.82 11.00 -4.46
N GLN A 89 -14.76 11.41 -3.61
CA GLN A 89 -15.97 12.10 -4.05
C GLN A 89 -15.82 13.62 -3.93
N PRO A 90 -16.57 14.41 -4.71
CA PRO A 90 -16.62 15.85 -4.55
C PRO A 90 -16.95 16.24 -3.10
N GLY A 91 -16.13 17.11 -2.51
CA GLY A 91 -16.25 17.51 -1.11
C GLY A 91 -15.26 16.82 -0.16
N ASP A 92 -14.65 15.72 -0.57
CA ASP A 92 -13.66 15.01 0.24
C ASP A 92 -12.40 15.84 0.46
N ASN A 93 -11.90 15.85 1.70
CA ASN A 93 -10.58 16.38 1.99
C ASN A 93 -9.53 15.32 1.65
N ILE A 94 -8.46 15.73 0.97
CA ILE A 94 -7.39 14.80 0.58
C ILE A 94 -6.49 14.53 1.79
N LEU A 95 -6.22 13.25 2.02
CA LEU A 95 -5.30 12.78 3.04
C LEU A 95 -4.06 12.20 2.36
N ASP A 96 -2.89 12.30 3.01
CA ASP A 96 -1.65 11.71 2.52
C ASP A 96 -1.78 10.19 2.30
N SER A 97 -2.64 9.52 3.09
CA SER A 97 -2.91 8.08 2.94
C SER A 97 -3.76 7.73 1.72
N LYS A 98 -4.39 8.71 1.08
CA LYS A 98 -5.27 8.51 -0.09
C LYS A 98 -4.58 8.83 -1.43
N ILE A 99 -3.27 9.12 -1.41
CA ILE A 99 -2.49 9.51 -2.59
C ILE A 99 -1.18 8.74 -2.66
N SER A 100 -0.79 8.34 -3.86
CA SER A 100 0.45 7.63 -4.14
C SER A 100 1.27 8.35 -5.22
N ALA A 101 2.59 8.40 -5.05
CA ALA A 101 3.49 8.94 -6.07
C ALA A 101 3.58 8.03 -7.32
N GLN A 102 3.27 6.75 -7.16
CA GLN A 102 3.31 5.77 -8.25
C GLN A 102 1.88 5.42 -8.67
N ALA A 103 1.69 5.22 -9.97
CA ALA A 103 0.46 4.64 -10.47
C ALA A 103 0.24 3.28 -9.80
N PRO A 104 -1.00 2.93 -9.42
CA PRO A 104 -1.30 1.55 -9.07
C PRO A 104 -0.97 0.64 -10.26
N ASN A 105 -0.51 -0.56 -9.94
CA ASN A 105 0.04 -1.50 -10.91
C ASN A 105 1.19 -0.96 -11.76
N ALA A 106 1.91 0.08 -11.31
CA ALA A 106 3.12 0.59 -11.98
C ALA A 106 4.18 -0.49 -12.24
N TYR A 107 4.10 -1.63 -11.55
CA TYR A 107 4.92 -2.79 -11.82
C TYR A 107 4.66 -3.42 -13.20
N LEU A 108 3.45 -3.32 -13.75
CA LEU A 108 3.12 -3.80 -15.09
C LEU A 108 3.72 -2.89 -16.18
N SER A 109 3.78 -1.59 -15.92
CA SER A 109 4.42 -0.63 -16.83
C SER A 109 5.94 -0.82 -16.96
N GLN A 110 6.55 -1.71 -16.16
CA GLN A 110 7.98 -2.07 -16.24
C GLN A 110 8.27 -3.19 -17.26
N LEU A 111 7.25 -3.81 -17.84
CA LEU A 111 7.42 -4.89 -18.81
C LEU A 111 7.91 -4.32 -20.15
N ASP A 112 9.04 -4.83 -20.64
CA ASP A 112 9.74 -4.39 -21.86
C ASP A 112 9.64 -5.40 -23.02
N GLY A 113 8.79 -6.42 -22.87
CA GLY A 113 8.62 -7.52 -23.83
C GLY A 113 9.60 -8.68 -23.67
N LYS A 114 10.67 -8.56 -22.85
CA LYS A 114 11.56 -9.69 -22.53
C LYS A 114 11.05 -10.54 -21.38
N GLN A 115 10.25 -9.92 -20.52
CA GLN A 115 9.59 -10.54 -19.39
C GLN A 115 8.10 -10.30 -19.48
N VAL A 116 7.35 -11.20 -18.84
CA VAL A 116 5.90 -11.21 -18.78
C VAL A 116 5.44 -11.23 -17.32
N ALA A 117 4.26 -10.68 -17.06
CA ALA A 117 3.55 -10.91 -15.81
C ALA A 117 2.67 -12.15 -15.98
N LEU A 118 2.90 -13.17 -15.16
CA LEU A 118 2.10 -14.40 -15.13
C LEU A 118 1.41 -14.52 -13.78
N SER A 119 0.11 -14.76 -13.78
CA SER A 119 -0.65 -15.11 -12.58
C SER A 119 -0.69 -16.63 -12.44
N VAL A 120 -0.31 -17.13 -11.26
CA VAL A 120 -0.35 -18.56 -10.92
C VAL A 120 -1.23 -18.80 -9.72
N SER A 121 -1.95 -19.92 -9.75
CA SER A 121 -2.89 -20.28 -8.68
C SER A 121 -2.17 -20.93 -7.51
N ILE A 122 -2.53 -20.54 -6.30
CA ILE A 122 -2.04 -21.14 -5.06
C ILE A 122 -3.20 -21.84 -4.37
N LYS A 123 -3.21 -23.17 -4.46
CA LYS A 123 -4.30 -24.03 -3.97
C LYS A 123 -4.48 -23.96 -2.45
N ASN A 124 -3.41 -23.69 -1.71
CA ASN A 124 -3.40 -23.70 -0.24
C ASN A 124 -2.81 -22.39 0.33
N PHE A 125 -3.45 -21.80 1.34
CA PHE A 125 -2.93 -20.58 1.99
C PHE A 125 -1.46 -20.67 2.42
N ALA A 126 -1.06 -21.81 2.98
CA ALA A 126 0.31 -22.06 3.42
C ALA A 126 1.31 -22.05 2.26
N ALA A 127 0.89 -22.47 1.07
CA ALA A 127 1.70 -22.47 -0.13
C ALA A 127 1.98 -21.05 -0.66
N GLY A 128 1.21 -20.04 -0.25
CA GLY A 128 1.46 -18.62 -0.53
C GLY A 128 2.08 -17.87 0.66
N LEU A 129 2.84 -18.57 1.51
CA LEU A 129 3.41 -18.04 2.77
C LEU A 129 2.34 -17.39 3.68
N SER A 130 1.16 -17.98 3.74
CA SER A 130 0.04 -17.46 4.54
C SER A 130 -0.29 -16.01 4.22
N GLY A 131 -0.24 -15.63 2.95
CA GLY A 131 -0.56 -14.28 2.50
C GLY A 131 0.33 -13.19 3.09
N LYS A 132 1.58 -13.52 3.45
CA LYS A 132 2.53 -12.50 3.92
C LYS A 132 3.43 -11.96 2.81
N LEU A 133 3.33 -12.51 1.60
CA LEU A 133 4.08 -12.05 0.45
C LEU A 133 3.64 -10.64 0.03
N MET A 134 4.60 -9.83 -0.37
CA MET A 134 4.39 -8.43 -0.74
C MET A 134 4.98 -8.15 -2.14
N PRO A 135 4.38 -7.20 -2.89
CA PRO A 135 4.97 -6.71 -4.14
C PRO A 135 6.46 -6.36 -3.98
N GLY A 136 7.30 -6.89 -4.86
CA GLY A 136 8.75 -6.69 -4.86
C GLY A 136 9.56 -7.75 -4.11
N ASP A 137 8.91 -8.69 -3.42
CA ASP A 137 9.60 -9.86 -2.87
C ASP A 137 10.28 -10.70 -3.95
N ILE A 138 11.43 -11.28 -3.62
CA ILE A 138 12.02 -12.37 -4.39
C ILE A 138 11.56 -13.69 -3.78
N ILE A 139 10.90 -14.51 -4.58
CA ILE A 139 10.33 -15.79 -4.18
C ILE A 139 10.95 -16.94 -4.98
N SER A 140 10.88 -18.13 -4.42
CA SER A 140 11.20 -19.40 -5.07
C SER A 140 9.95 -20.26 -5.18
N PHE A 141 9.76 -20.97 -6.28
CA PHE A 141 8.71 -21.99 -6.40
C PHE A 141 9.26 -23.40 -6.21
N ASN A 142 8.57 -24.19 -5.38
CA ASN A 142 8.66 -25.63 -5.35
C ASN A 142 7.35 -26.22 -5.86
N VAL A 143 7.42 -27.40 -6.48
CA VAL A 143 6.25 -28.09 -7.03
C VAL A 143 6.08 -29.38 -6.25
N ALA A 144 4.94 -29.57 -5.60
CA ALA A 144 4.57 -30.83 -4.96
C ALA A 144 3.58 -31.60 -5.86
N ASP A 145 3.49 -32.92 -5.66
CA ASP A 145 2.56 -33.80 -6.38
C ASP A 145 2.61 -33.66 -7.91
N TYR A 146 3.82 -33.46 -8.48
CA TYR A 146 3.96 -33.26 -9.91
C TYR A 146 3.88 -34.57 -10.70
N GLY A 147 2.98 -34.60 -11.70
CA GLY A 147 2.80 -35.72 -12.62
C GLY A 147 2.29 -37.01 -11.96
N ASP A 148 2.26 -38.11 -12.72
CA ASP A 148 1.69 -39.39 -12.28
C ASP A 148 2.43 -40.00 -11.08
N LEU A 149 3.72 -39.72 -10.95
CA LEU A 149 4.58 -40.21 -9.88
C LEU A 149 4.53 -39.34 -8.61
N LYS A 150 3.75 -38.25 -8.61
CA LYS A 150 3.60 -37.30 -7.49
C LYS A 150 4.93 -36.84 -6.90
N GLN A 151 5.85 -36.43 -7.77
CA GLN A 151 7.18 -36.02 -7.34
C GLN A 151 7.17 -34.61 -6.74
N THR A 152 8.10 -34.36 -5.82
CA THR A 152 8.40 -33.01 -5.33
C THR A 152 9.62 -32.49 -6.06
N LEU A 153 9.46 -31.38 -6.77
CA LEU A 153 10.50 -30.72 -7.55
C LEU A 153 10.85 -29.35 -6.96
N ALA A 154 12.12 -28.98 -7.09
CA ALA A 154 12.63 -27.65 -6.83
C ALA A 154 13.30 -27.10 -8.10
N PRO A 155 12.51 -26.61 -9.08
CA PRO A 155 13.03 -26.19 -10.38
C PRO A 155 14.02 -25.04 -10.21
N ALA A 156 15.25 -25.23 -10.69
CA ALA A 156 16.31 -24.24 -10.55
C ALA A 156 16.04 -22.98 -11.39
N GLU A 157 15.27 -23.12 -12.47
CA GLU A 157 14.74 -22.03 -13.28
C GLU A 157 13.74 -21.15 -12.52
N LEU A 158 13.12 -21.60 -11.43
CA LEU A 158 12.14 -20.86 -10.62
C LEU A 158 12.65 -20.48 -9.23
N ARG A 159 13.97 -20.48 -9.04
CA ARG A 159 14.59 -20.24 -7.73
C ARG A 159 14.48 -18.78 -7.28
N TYR A 160 14.63 -17.82 -8.20
CA TYR A 160 14.47 -16.39 -7.90
C TYR A 160 13.56 -15.73 -8.92
N VAL A 161 12.31 -15.56 -8.51
CA VAL A 161 11.26 -14.91 -9.29
C VAL A 161 10.78 -13.68 -8.53
N LYS A 162 10.57 -12.56 -9.22
CA LYS A 162 10.06 -11.34 -8.60
C LYS A 162 8.55 -11.41 -8.52
N LEU A 163 8.01 -11.24 -7.31
CA LEU A 163 6.59 -11.09 -7.10
C LEU A 163 6.15 -9.67 -7.45
N LEU A 164 5.11 -9.56 -8.28
CA LEU A 164 4.52 -8.30 -8.68
C LEU A 164 3.31 -7.95 -7.81
N ALA A 165 2.43 -8.93 -7.59
CA ALA A 165 1.26 -8.79 -6.74
C ALA A 165 0.85 -10.13 -6.14
N ALA A 166 0.18 -10.08 -4.99
CA ALA A 166 -0.50 -11.22 -4.39
C ALA A 166 -1.95 -10.80 -4.20
N THR A 167 -2.88 -11.47 -4.88
CA THR A 167 -4.30 -11.11 -4.90
C THR A 167 -5.14 -12.20 -4.26
N ASN A 168 -6.17 -11.80 -3.51
CA ASN A 168 -7.20 -12.71 -3.04
C ASN A 168 -8.20 -13.07 -4.16
N ASP A 169 -9.09 -14.03 -3.89
CA ASP A 169 -10.13 -14.49 -4.84
C ASP A 169 -11.07 -13.38 -5.33
N THR A 170 -11.09 -12.24 -4.64
CA THR A 170 -11.88 -11.06 -5.04
C THR A 170 -11.11 -10.08 -5.93
N GLY A 171 -9.85 -10.40 -6.28
CA GLY A 171 -8.99 -9.58 -7.12
C GLY A 171 -8.38 -8.37 -6.40
N VAL A 172 -8.46 -8.32 -5.06
CA VAL A 172 -7.87 -7.24 -4.27
C VAL A 172 -6.43 -7.58 -3.96
N ASP A 173 -5.53 -6.65 -4.30
CA ASP A 173 -4.11 -6.76 -3.97
C ASP A 173 -3.92 -6.74 -2.45
N ASN A 174 -3.07 -7.64 -1.96
CA ASN A 174 -2.65 -7.70 -0.57
C ASN A 174 -1.62 -6.59 -0.28
N THR A 175 -2.03 -5.34 -0.44
CA THR A 175 -1.31 -4.19 0.08
C THR A 175 -1.84 -3.93 1.48
N THR A 176 -1.08 -4.33 2.50
CA THR A 176 -1.42 -4.19 3.93
C THR A 176 -2.03 -2.84 4.28
N THR A 177 -3.36 -2.78 4.32
CA THR A 177 -4.16 -1.80 5.07
C THR A 177 -5.44 -2.47 5.57
N ALA A 178 -5.30 -3.53 6.36
CA ALA A 178 -6.45 -4.13 7.05
C ALA A 178 -6.80 -3.30 8.31
N SER A 179 -7.47 -2.17 8.09
CA SER A 179 -8.53 -1.70 9.00
C SER A 179 -9.85 -2.15 8.41
N ASP A 180 -10.18 -3.44 8.54
CA ASP A 180 -11.57 -3.88 8.44
C ASP A 180 -11.75 -5.22 9.14
N LYS A 181 -12.22 -5.15 10.39
CA LYS A 181 -12.68 -6.32 11.17
C LYS A 181 -14.11 -6.61 10.74
N GLY A 182 -14.33 -7.51 9.78
CA GLY A 182 -15.71 -7.89 9.45
C GLY A 182 -15.92 -9.02 8.46
N LYS A 183 -14.97 -9.38 7.60
CA LYS A 183 -15.19 -10.44 6.60
C LYS A 183 -14.51 -11.74 6.98
N SER A 184 -15.20 -12.83 6.64
CA SER A 184 -14.84 -14.20 7.01
C SER A 184 -13.41 -14.54 6.55
N LYS A 185 -12.66 -15.27 7.38
CA LYS A 185 -11.24 -15.64 7.19
C LYS A 185 -10.91 -16.35 5.86
N GLN A 186 -11.91 -16.75 5.09
CA GLN A 186 -11.75 -17.47 3.83
C GLN A 186 -11.74 -16.54 2.60
N GLU A 187 -12.35 -15.36 2.68
CA GLU A 187 -12.42 -14.40 1.56
C GLU A 187 -11.13 -13.57 1.38
N ASP A 188 -10.23 -13.60 2.37
CA ASP A 188 -8.99 -12.80 2.37
C ASP A 188 -7.74 -13.63 2.05
N MET A 189 -7.93 -14.85 1.54
CA MET A 189 -6.84 -15.74 1.16
C MET A 189 -6.27 -15.29 -0.18
N PRO A 190 -4.98 -14.92 -0.30
CA PRO A 190 -4.35 -14.75 -1.60
C PRO A 190 -4.31 -16.10 -2.29
N SER A 191 -5.14 -16.23 -3.31
CA SER A 191 -5.27 -17.42 -4.15
C SER A 191 -4.42 -17.33 -5.40
N THR A 192 -3.93 -16.14 -5.73
CA THR A 192 -3.19 -15.90 -6.96
C THR A 192 -1.94 -15.08 -6.68
N LEU A 193 -0.81 -15.54 -7.22
CA LEU A 193 0.45 -14.79 -7.21
C LEU A 193 0.76 -14.34 -8.64
N THR A 194 0.92 -13.04 -8.83
CA THR A 194 1.36 -12.47 -10.10
C THR A 194 2.85 -12.25 -10.05
N VAL A 195 3.58 -12.91 -10.94
CA VAL A 195 5.05 -12.95 -10.96
C VAL A 195 5.62 -12.46 -12.27
N MET A 196 6.83 -11.90 -12.22
CA MET A 196 7.58 -11.46 -13.39
C MET A 196 8.56 -12.56 -13.83
N VAL A 197 8.35 -13.10 -15.02
CA VAL A 197 9.08 -14.29 -15.53
C VAL A 197 9.48 -14.12 -16.99
N THR A 198 10.43 -14.92 -17.47
CA THR A 198 10.74 -15.03 -18.90
C THR A 198 9.73 -15.94 -19.62
N PRO A 199 9.67 -15.93 -20.98
CA PRO A 199 8.82 -16.85 -21.73
C PRO A 199 9.09 -18.34 -21.43
N GLU A 200 10.35 -18.73 -21.27
CA GLU A 200 10.73 -20.11 -20.90
C GLU A 200 10.20 -20.49 -19.51
N GLN A 201 10.39 -19.61 -18.52
CA GLN A 201 9.86 -19.82 -17.17
C GLN A 201 8.32 -19.85 -17.17
N MET A 202 7.66 -19.05 -18.04
CA MET A 202 6.21 -19.06 -18.18
C MET A 202 5.71 -20.44 -18.58
N GLN A 203 6.30 -21.05 -19.61
CA GLN A 203 5.90 -22.39 -20.07
C GLN A 203 6.01 -23.43 -18.95
N LYS A 204 7.13 -23.42 -18.21
CA LYS A 204 7.34 -24.31 -17.06
C LYS A 204 6.35 -24.06 -15.93
N LEU A 205 6.10 -22.80 -15.57
CA LEU A 205 5.15 -22.47 -14.51
C LEU A 205 3.72 -22.91 -14.86
N VAL A 206 3.29 -22.74 -16.12
CA VAL A 206 1.98 -23.19 -16.59
C VAL A 206 1.85 -24.72 -16.50
N ASP A 207 2.89 -25.44 -16.92
CA ASP A 207 2.96 -26.90 -16.80
C ASP A 207 2.89 -27.35 -15.32
N TYR A 208 3.68 -26.73 -14.45
CA TYR A 208 3.67 -27.03 -13.01
C TYR A 208 2.37 -26.67 -12.29
N ASP A 209 1.70 -25.57 -12.67
CA ASP A 209 0.41 -25.17 -12.10
C ASP A 209 -0.69 -26.17 -12.48
N HIS A 210 -0.65 -26.68 -13.71
CA HIS A 210 -1.62 -27.66 -14.21
C HIS A 210 -1.39 -29.06 -13.62
N ASN A 211 -0.13 -29.52 -13.61
CA ASN A 211 0.22 -30.91 -13.31
C ASN A 211 0.75 -31.12 -11.87
N GLY A 212 0.72 -30.09 -11.02
CA GLY A 212 1.23 -30.17 -9.65
C GLY A 212 0.59 -29.16 -8.69
N GLN A 213 1.27 -28.92 -7.57
CA GLN A 213 0.91 -27.91 -6.58
C GLN A 213 2.09 -26.96 -6.35
N LEU A 214 1.90 -25.69 -6.68
CA LEU A 214 2.92 -24.66 -6.48
C LEU A 214 2.99 -24.20 -5.02
N HIS A 215 4.19 -24.18 -4.48
CA HIS A 215 4.53 -23.62 -3.16
C HIS A 215 5.56 -22.50 -3.32
N ALA A 216 5.16 -21.28 -2.98
CA ALA A 216 6.03 -20.11 -2.94
C ALA A 216 6.74 -19.98 -1.59
N GLY A 217 8.06 -19.85 -1.63
CA GLY A 217 8.91 -19.49 -0.49
C GLY A 217 9.46 -18.08 -0.64
N LEU A 218 9.48 -17.29 0.44
CA LEU A 218 10.16 -15.99 0.45
C LEU A 218 11.67 -16.19 0.57
N VAL A 219 12.40 -15.76 -0.45
CA VAL A 219 13.87 -15.79 -0.46
C VAL A 219 14.42 -14.48 0.11
N TYR A 220 13.90 -13.35 -0.36
CA TYR A 220 14.43 -12.05 0.01
C TYR A 220 13.36 -10.95 -0.02
N ARG A 221 13.37 -10.14 1.03
CA ARG A 221 12.66 -8.86 1.13
C ARG A 221 13.66 -7.80 1.59
N GLY A 222 13.72 -6.68 0.89
CA GLY A 222 14.63 -5.59 1.25
C GLY A 222 14.86 -4.62 0.10
N THR A 223 16.12 -4.22 -0.08
CA THR A 223 16.47 -3.17 -1.04
C THR A 223 16.43 -3.68 -2.48
N LYS A 224 16.11 -2.78 -3.42
CA LYS A 224 16.02 -3.13 -4.85
C LYS A 224 17.34 -3.62 -5.40
N GLU A 225 18.46 -3.10 -4.91
CA GLU A 225 19.81 -3.47 -5.35
C GLU A 225 20.09 -4.94 -5.04
N ASN A 226 19.74 -5.42 -3.85
CA ASN A 226 19.94 -6.81 -3.48
C ASN A 226 18.94 -7.73 -4.16
N ALA A 227 17.69 -7.32 -4.31
CA ALA A 227 16.70 -8.05 -5.09
C ALA A 227 17.20 -8.28 -6.54
N ASN A 228 17.77 -7.24 -7.17
CA ASN A 228 18.34 -7.31 -8.50
C ASN A 228 19.55 -8.25 -8.59
N ARG A 229 20.33 -8.43 -7.52
CA ARG A 229 21.43 -9.41 -7.48
C ARG A 229 20.90 -10.84 -7.61
N PHE A 230 19.83 -11.19 -6.88
CA PHE A 230 19.19 -12.51 -7.02
C PHE A 230 18.65 -12.74 -8.43
N LEU A 231 17.95 -11.73 -8.99
CA LEU A 231 17.43 -11.81 -10.36
C LEU A 231 18.54 -11.92 -11.41
N SER A 232 19.69 -11.28 -11.18
CA SER A 232 20.85 -11.39 -12.08
C SER A 232 21.46 -12.79 -12.05
N VAL A 233 21.52 -13.43 -10.87
CA VAL A 233 21.95 -14.83 -10.74
C VAL A 233 20.99 -15.76 -11.49
N GLN A 234 19.68 -15.55 -11.37
CA GLN A 234 18.68 -16.32 -12.11
C GLN A 234 18.81 -16.12 -13.62
N ALA A 235 18.94 -14.87 -14.08
CA ALA A 235 19.09 -14.56 -15.49
C ALA A 235 20.35 -15.19 -16.09
N LYS A 236 21.45 -15.27 -15.31
CA LYS A 236 22.66 -15.98 -15.73
C LYS A 236 22.42 -17.48 -15.87
N TYR A 237 21.76 -18.11 -14.89
CA TYR A 237 21.40 -19.52 -14.95
C TYR A 237 20.53 -19.86 -16.18
N LEU A 238 19.52 -19.03 -16.46
CA LEU A 238 18.65 -19.20 -17.62
C LEU A 238 19.40 -19.03 -18.94
N LYS A 239 20.36 -18.10 -19.03
CA LYS A 239 21.18 -17.96 -20.24
C LYS A 239 22.11 -19.13 -20.49
N GLU A 240 22.66 -19.72 -19.43
CA GLU A 240 23.60 -20.86 -19.57
C GLU A 240 22.88 -22.17 -19.90
N ASN A 241 21.62 -22.32 -19.46
CA ASN A 241 20.86 -23.57 -19.58
C ASN A 241 19.61 -23.50 -20.46
N GLY A 242 19.16 -22.31 -20.88
CA GLY A 242 17.98 -22.08 -21.72
C GLY A 242 18.31 -21.99 -23.22
N SER A 243 19.55 -21.64 -23.59
CA SER A 243 20.00 -21.62 -24.99
C SER A 243 20.35 -23.01 -25.57
N GLY A 244 19.73 -24.07 -25.04
CA GLY A 244 19.94 -25.46 -25.46
C GLY A 244 19.06 -25.93 -26.61
N ASP A 245 17.98 -25.20 -26.95
CA ASP A 245 16.96 -25.63 -27.91
C ASP A 245 16.94 -24.81 -29.23
N GLU A 246 17.95 -23.97 -29.50
CA GLU A 246 18.05 -23.21 -30.78
C GLU A 246 18.96 -23.86 -31.85
N ASN A 247 19.46 -25.09 -31.65
CA ASN A 247 20.26 -25.82 -32.66
C ASN A 247 19.69 -27.22 -32.97
N ALA A 248 18.40 -27.27 -33.27
CA ALA A 248 17.76 -28.45 -33.86
C ALA A 248 16.90 -28.06 -35.06
N GLU A 249 17.53 -27.52 -36.10
CA GLU A 249 17.08 -27.65 -37.49
C GLU A 249 18.27 -27.57 -38.46
#